data_AF-A0A4R0PF12-F1
#
_entry.id   AF-A0A4R0PF12-F1
#
_cell.length_a   1.000
_cell.length_b   1.000
_cell.length_c   1.000
_cell.angle_alpha   90.00
_cell.angle_beta   90.00
_cell.angle_gamma   90.00
#
_symmetry.space_group_name_H-M   'P 1'
#
loop_
_entity.id
_entity.type
_entity.pdbx_description
1 polymer ?
#
loop_
_entity_poly.entity_id
_entity_poly.type
_entity_poly.pdbx_seq_one_letter_code
_entity_poly.pdbx_strand_id
1 'polypeptide(L)'
;MIETALIFALGFLAAALFGLMIAPAIWRRAVFLTRKRIESALPLSINELNAEKDALRAEHAMAERRLTMRLDAIQDKNARLMVNVADKAGEIDALEQSLADSLARGAKLESELEETSERLDERTTELSQTTIALESTRSELEMRSSALERAQSEIELLSGRIADAREDISERDAKIDGLAANLAELKAARKEFQQQVRSLRAEAKATAEMLRAERKKVATLEERIEEFIHVKSDLEATVERREKQLSRSEERQAIAEGDLREMEERMQAIENERRDLEKEAGDMTLHINSLMSVIGDDDPERFLAAARKDAEAQASEIATLREERDRLNLELKRVKSEKQPDAGDAVLREKLHQLAAEVVAMAARIEGPKSPIESILEKDDGSPATDVVSLAERIRELQRKAATQQSA
;
A
#
# COMPACT_ATOMS: atom_id res chain seq x y z
N MET A 1 -25.72 -172.71 -147.43
CA MET A 1 -25.07 -171.69 -146.58
C MET A 1 -25.79 -171.48 -145.24
N ILE A 2 -27.13 -171.59 -145.18
CA ILE A 2 -27.89 -171.49 -143.92
C ILE A 2 -27.73 -172.74 -143.02
N GLU A 3 -27.61 -173.93 -143.59
CA GLU A 3 -27.48 -175.20 -142.85
C GLU A 3 -26.19 -175.28 -142.00
N THR A 4 -25.05 -174.84 -142.54
CA THR A 4 -23.78 -174.75 -141.81
C THR A 4 -23.84 -173.73 -140.67
N ALA A 5 -24.59 -172.63 -140.84
CA ALA A 5 -24.80 -171.66 -139.79
C ALA A 5 -25.71 -172.21 -138.66
N LEU A 6 -26.69 -173.05 -139.00
CA LEU A 6 -27.62 -173.66 -138.03
C LEU A 6 -26.93 -174.72 -137.16
N ILE A 7 -26.08 -175.57 -137.74
CA ILE A 7 -25.29 -176.56 -136.98
C ILE A 7 -24.27 -175.86 -136.08
N PHE A 8 -23.63 -174.79 -136.55
CA PHE A 8 -22.73 -173.99 -135.74
C PHE A 8 -23.47 -173.30 -134.58
N ALA A 9 -24.64 -172.70 -134.85
CA ALA A 9 -25.48 -172.09 -133.83
C ALA A 9 -25.96 -173.12 -132.80
N LEU A 10 -26.38 -174.32 -133.23
CA LEU A 10 -26.80 -175.41 -132.34
C LEU A 10 -25.63 -175.90 -131.47
N GLY A 11 -24.45 -176.09 -132.06
CA GLY A 11 -23.24 -176.47 -131.32
C GLY A 11 -22.80 -175.41 -130.32
N PHE A 12 -22.86 -174.13 -130.70
CA PHE A 12 -22.58 -173.01 -129.80
C PHE A 12 -23.60 -172.94 -128.66
N LEU A 13 -24.88 -173.14 -128.96
CA LEU A 13 -25.95 -173.08 -127.97
C LEU A 13 -25.88 -174.26 -126.99
N ALA A 14 -25.49 -175.45 -127.46
CA ALA A 14 -25.20 -176.60 -126.61
C ALA A 14 -23.98 -176.35 -125.71
N ALA A 15 -22.89 -175.78 -126.25
CA ALA A 15 -21.71 -175.43 -125.47
C ALA A 15 -22.02 -174.33 -124.42
N ALA A 16 -22.81 -173.33 -124.79
CA ALA A 16 -23.27 -172.28 -123.88
C ALA A 16 -24.16 -172.85 -122.77
N LEU A 17 -25.03 -173.83 -123.08
CA LEU A 17 -25.87 -174.52 -122.10
C LEU A 17 -25.01 -175.27 -121.06
N PHE A 18 -24.01 -176.04 -121.53
CA PHE A 18 -23.06 -176.71 -120.62
C PHE A 18 -22.23 -175.71 -119.81
N GLY A 19 -21.78 -174.61 -120.42
CA GLY A 19 -21.10 -173.53 -119.72
C GLY A 19 -21.95 -172.92 -118.61
N LEU A 20 -23.23 -172.64 -118.89
CA LEU A 20 -24.17 -172.07 -117.91
C LEU A 20 -24.47 -173.04 -116.76
N MET A 21 -24.46 -174.35 -117.03
CA MET A 21 -24.67 -175.39 -116.01
C MET A 21 -23.46 -175.53 -115.08
N ILE A 22 -22.23 -175.37 -115.60
CA ILE A 22 -20.98 -175.51 -114.83
C ILE A 22 -20.59 -174.20 -114.12
N ALA A 23 -20.89 -173.04 -114.70
CA ALA A 23 -20.57 -171.71 -114.14
C ALA A 23 -20.96 -171.52 -112.66
N PRO A 24 -22.20 -171.86 -112.21
CA PRO A 24 -22.57 -171.70 -110.81
C PRO A 24 -21.79 -172.62 -109.87
N ALA A 25 -21.32 -173.79 -110.33
CA ALA A 25 -20.49 -174.69 -109.53
C ALA A 25 -19.07 -174.13 -109.32
N ILE A 26 -18.46 -173.61 -110.40
CA ILE A 26 -17.14 -172.96 -110.33
C ILE A 26 -17.20 -171.71 -109.45
N TRP A 27 -18.24 -170.88 -109.59
CA TRP A 27 -18.38 -169.65 -108.80
C TRP A 27 -18.60 -169.93 -107.30
N ARG A 28 -19.44 -170.91 -106.94
CA ARG A 28 -19.59 -171.36 -105.54
C ARG A 28 -18.26 -171.85 -104.96
N ARG A 29 -17.46 -172.58 -105.75
CA ARG A 29 -16.15 -173.08 -105.32
C ARG A 29 -15.13 -171.94 -105.16
N ALA A 30 -15.12 -170.97 -106.06
CA ALA A 30 -14.27 -169.79 -105.99
C ALA A 30 -14.57 -168.95 -104.75
N VAL A 31 -15.84 -168.66 -104.47
CA VAL A 31 -16.28 -167.91 -103.26
C VAL A 31 -15.92 -168.65 -101.98
N PHE A 32 -16.07 -169.99 -101.96
CA PHE A 32 -15.68 -170.77 -100.79
C PHE A 32 -14.16 -170.72 -100.54
N LEU A 33 -13.34 -170.82 -101.60
CA LEU A 33 -11.90 -170.78 -101.47
C LEU A 33 -11.40 -169.39 -101.06
N THR A 34 -11.98 -168.30 -101.60
CA THR A 34 -11.62 -166.93 -101.17
C THR A 34 -12.06 -166.66 -99.74
N ARG A 35 -13.26 -167.09 -99.35
CA ARG A 35 -13.73 -167.02 -97.96
C ARG A 35 -12.83 -167.81 -97.01
N LYS A 36 -12.51 -169.06 -97.34
CA LYS A 36 -11.63 -169.93 -96.54
C LYS A 36 -10.20 -169.38 -96.45
N ARG A 37 -9.70 -168.72 -97.50
CA ARG A 37 -8.38 -168.08 -97.52
C ARG A 37 -8.35 -166.80 -96.65
N ILE A 38 -9.41 -165.99 -96.68
CA ILE A 38 -9.57 -164.81 -95.82
C ILE A 38 -9.70 -165.25 -94.35
N GLU A 39 -10.49 -166.28 -94.07
CA GLU A 39 -10.63 -166.87 -92.72
C GLU A 39 -9.32 -167.50 -92.21
N SER A 40 -8.41 -167.96 -93.09
CA SER A 40 -7.09 -168.49 -92.68
C SER A 40 -5.99 -167.44 -92.55
N ALA A 41 -6.14 -166.29 -93.22
CA ALA A 41 -5.16 -165.21 -93.23
C ALA A 41 -5.41 -164.18 -92.12
N LEU A 42 -6.65 -164.10 -91.61
CA LEU A 42 -7.00 -163.34 -90.42
C LEU A 42 -7.20 -164.34 -89.27
N PRO A 43 -6.35 -164.35 -88.24
CA PRO A 43 -6.48 -165.25 -87.09
C PRO A 43 -7.63 -164.84 -86.16
N LEU A 44 -8.61 -164.08 -86.65
CA LEU A 44 -9.68 -163.51 -85.86
C LEU A 44 -11.03 -163.93 -86.44
N SER A 45 -11.84 -164.56 -85.60
CA SER A 45 -13.24 -164.89 -85.88
C SER A 45 -14.04 -163.61 -86.19
N ILE A 46 -15.14 -163.70 -86.96
CA ILE A 46 -16.04 -162.56 -87.25
C ILE A 46 -16.51 -161.87 -85.95
N ASN A 47 -16.63 -162.64 -84.87
CA ASN A 47 -16.96 -162.13 -83.55
C ASN A 47 -15.83 -161.29 -82.93
N GLU A 48 -14.57 -161.63 -83.19
CA GLU A 48 -13.40 -160.90 -82.68
C GLU A 48 -13.15 -159.60 -83.47
N LEU A 49 -13.40 -159.58 -84.78
CA LEU A 49 -13.35 -158.34 -85.57
C LEU A 49 -14.44 -157.34 -85.12
N ASN A 50 -15.65 -157.84 -84.82
CA ASN A 50 -16.70 -157.01 -84.26
C ASN A 50 -16.33 -156.54 -82.84
N ALA A 51 -15.67 -157.38 -82.04
CA ALA A 51 -15.16 -157.00 -80.72
C ALA A 51 -14.07 -155.91 -80.80
N GLU A 52 -13.13 -155.98 -81.75
CA GLU A 52 -12.13 -154.91 -81.98
C GLU A 52 -12.77 -153.62 -82.47
N LYS A 53 -13.76 -153.70 -83.35
CA LYS A 53 -14.51 -152.53 -83.82
C LYS A 53 -15.28 -151.86 -82.68
N ASP A 54 -15.92 -152.65 -81.83
CA ASP A 54 -16.63 -152.14 -80.65
C ASP A 54 -15.65 -151.67 -79.57
N ALA A 55 -14.46 -152.27 -79.45
CA ALA A 55 -13.37 -151.81 -78.60
C ALA A 55 -12.80 -150.47 -79.07
N LEU A 56 -12.59 -150.26 -80.37
CA LEU A 56 -12.13 -149.00 -80.94
C LEU A 56 -13.19 -147.90 -80.79
N ARG A 57 -14.48 -148.24 -80.98
CA ARG A 57 -15.60 -147.33 -80.67
C ARG A 57 -15.63 -146.96 -79.19
N ALA A 58 -15.38 -147.92 -78.30
CA ALA A 58 -15.30 -147.66 -76.87
C ALA A 58 -14.08 -146.80 -76.53
N GLU A 59 -12.92 -147.04 -77.13
CA GLU A 59 -11.71 -146.24 -76.92
C GLU A 59 -11.93 -144.79 -77.37
N HIS A 60 -12.49 -144.58 -78.57
CA HIS A 60 -12.83 -143.24 -79.04
C HIS A 60 -13.89 -142.57 -78.17
N ALA A 61 -14.95 -143.28 -77.78
CA ALA A 61 -15.97 -142.74 -76.88
C ALA A 61 -15.39 -142.37 -75.50
N MET A 62 -14.46 -143.17 -74.97
CA MET A 62 -13.77 -142.89 -73.70
C MET A 62 -12.78 -141.72 -73.84
N ALA A 63 -12.06 -141.63 -74.96
CA ALA A 63 -11.16 -140.52 -75.25
C ALA A 63 -11.93 -139.20 -75.42
N GLU A 64 -13.03 -139.23 -76.16
CA GLU A 64 -13.96 -138.11 -76.32
C GLU A 64 -14.53 -137.72 -74.96
N ARG A 65 -15.07 -138.67 -74.19
CA ARG A 65 -15.59 -138.41 -72.84
C ARG A 65 -14.54 -137.81 -71.92
N ARG A 66 -13.29 -138.31 -71.96
CA ARG A 66 -12.18 -137.78 -71.14
C ARG A 66 -11.78 -136.37 -71.57
N LEU A 67 -11.86 -136.05 -72.87
CA LEU A 67 -11.59 -134.72 -73.38
C LEU A 67 -12.71 -133.74 -73.01
N THR A 68 -13.98 -134.16 -73.13
CA THR A 68 -15.13 -133.39 -72.64
C THR A 68 -15.01 -133.10 -71.15
N MET A 69 -14.73 -134.13 -70.31
CA MET A 69 -14.52 -133.93 -68.87
C MET A 69 -13.38 -132.96 -68.55
N ARG A 70 -12.28 -132.98 -69.33
CA ARG A 70 -11.19 -132.02 -69.16
C ARG A 70 -11.58 -130.61 -69.59
N LEU A 71 -12.34 -130.48 -70.67
CA LEU A 71 -12.86 -129.21 -71.16
C LEU A 71 -13.84 -128.61 -70.16
N ASP A 72 -14.77 -129.40 -69.64
CA ASP A 72 -15.69 -129.02 -68.56
C ASP A 72 -14.90 -128.58 -67.32
N ALA A 73 -13.89 -129.34 -66.89
CA ALA A 73 -13.06 -128.97 -65.73
C ALA A 73 -12.26 -127.68 -65.94
N ILE A 74 -11.82 -127.37 -67.16
CA ILE A 74 -11.14 -126.11 -67.48
C ILE A 74 -12.16 -124.96 -67.52
N GLN A 75 -13.34 -125.18 -68.10
CA GLN A 75 -14.42 -124.19 -68.12
C GLN A 75 -14.89 -123.87 -66.70
N ASP A 76 -15.07 -124.87 -65.83
CA ASP A 76 -15.39 -124.69 -64.41
C ASP A 76 -14.31 -123.88 -63.68
N LYS A 77 -13.02 -124.20 -63.92
CA LYS A 77 -11.91 -123.43 -63.36
C LYS A 77 -11.91 -121.99 -63.86
N ASN A 78 -12.14 -121.77 -65.16
CA ASN A 78 -12.17 -120.43 -65.74
C ASN A 78 -13.36 -119.63 -65.21
N ALA A 79 -14.54 -120.25 -65.08
CA ALA A 79 -15.70 -119.63 -64.45
C ALA A 79 -15.40 -119.22 -63.00
N ARG A 80 -14.76 -120.09 -62.21
CA ARG A 80 -14.33 -119.76 -60.82
C ARG A 80 -13.31 -118.62 -60.80
N LEU A 81 -12.33 -118.62 -61.70
CA LEU A 81 -11.34 -117.54 -61.80
C LEU A 81 -12.00 -116.22 -62.20
N MET A 82 -12.96 -116.23 -63.14
CA MET A 82 -13.70 -115.03 -63.53
C MET A 82 -14.52 -114.46 -62.37
N VAL A 83 -15.18 -115.31 -61.57
CA VAL A 83 -15.87 -114.87 -60.35
C VAL A 83 -14.88 -114.26 -59.37
N ASN A 84 -13.75 -114.91 -59.09
CA ASN A 84 -12.74 -114.35 -58.19
C ASN A 84 -12.17 -113.02 -58.70
N VAL A 85 -11.95 -112.87 -60.00
CA VAL A 85 -11.48 -111.60 -60.60
C VAL A 85 -12.53 -110.52 -60.46
N ALA A 86 -13.81 -110.84 -60.67
CA ALA A 86 -14.91 -109.90 -60.47
C ALA A 86 -15.02 -109.48 -58.99
N ASP A 87 -14.91 -110.41 -58.05
CA ASP A 87 -14.91 -110.12 -56.61
C ASP A 87 -13.73 -109.24 -56.22
N LYS A 88 -12.52 -109.52 -56.73
CA LYS A 88 -11.33 -108.71 -56.48
C LYS A 88 -11.40 -107.33 -57.14
N ALA A 89 -11.99 -107.21 -58.33
CA ALA A 89 -12.25 -105.90 -58.93
C ALA A 89 -13.20 -105.08 -58.04
N GLY A 90 -14.26 -105.68 -57.52
CA GLY A 90 -15.17 -105.02 -56.57
C GLY A 90 -14.50 -104.62 -55.26
N GLU A 91 -13.60 -105.44 -54.71
CA GLU A 91 -12.78 -105.08 -53.54
C GLU A 91 -11.85 -103.90 -53.85
N ILE A 92 -11.23 -103.86 -55.02
CA ILE A 92 -10.36 -102.76 -55.46
C ILE A 92 -11.17 -101.47 -55.58
N ASP A 93 -12.33 -101.50 -56.25
CA ASP A 93 -13.19 -100.33 -56.41
C ASP A 93 -13.63 -99.76 -55.05
N ALA A 94 -13.98 -100.64 -54.10
CA ALA A 94 -14.34 -100.23 -52.74
C ALA A 94 -13.15 -99.61 -51.97
N LEU A 95 -11.94 -100.16 -52.14
CA LEU A 95 -10.72 -99.62 -51.55
C LEU A 95 -10.33 -98.28 -52.19
N GLU A 96 -10.44 -98.14 -53.51
CA GLU A 96 -10.20 -96.89 -54.23
C GLU A 96 -11.17 -95.80 -53.78
N GLN A 97 -12.45 -96.13 -53.61
CA GLN A 97 -13.44 -95.19 -53.09
C GLN A 97 -13.13 -94.78 -51.64
N SER A 98 -12.76 -95.74 -50.77
CA SER A 98 -12.35 -95.42 -49.40
C SER A 98 -11.08 -94.57 -49.34
N LEU A 99 -10.13 -94.78 -50.26
CA LEU A 99 -8.92 -93.98 -50.37
C LEU A 99 -9.27 -92.56 -50.84
N ALA A 100 -10.11 -92.42 -51.86
CA ALA A 100 -10.58 -91.13 -52.35
C ALA A 100 -11.31 -90.34 -51.26
N ASP A 101 -12.19 -90.98 -50.50
CA ASP A 101 -12.88 -90.37 -49.36
C ASP A 101 -11.90 -89.93 -48.26
N SER A 102 -10.87 -90.74 -47.99
CA SER A 102 -9.86 -90.42 -46.98
C SER A 102 -8.96 -89.26 -47.42
N LEU A 103 -8.58 -89.20 -48.69
CA LEU A 103 -7.83 -88.08 -49.27
C LEU A 103 -8.66 -86.79 -49.26
N ALA A 104 -9.96 -86.86 -49.59
CA ALA A 104 -10.85 -85.72 -49.52
C ALA A 104 -11.02 -85.19 -48.08
N ARG A 105 -11.13 -86.11 -47.09
CA ARG A 105 -11.13 -85.73 -45.67
C ARG A 105 -9.80 -85.13 -45.24
N GLY A 106 -8.68 -85.69 -45.70
CA GLY A 106 -7.33 -85.15 -45.45
C GLY A 106 -7.20 -83.71 -45.93
N ALA A 107 -7.54 -83.46 -47.21
CA ALA A 107 -7.49 -82.12 -47.79
C ALA A 107 -8.41 -81.12 -47.06
N LYS A 108 -9.60 -81.57 -46.62
CA LYS A 108 -10.50 -80.72 -45.83
C LYS A 108 -9.90 -80.37 -44.47
N LEU A 109 -9.35 -81.35 -43.76
CA LEU A 109 -8.70 -81.13 -42.47
C LEU A 109 -7.45 -80.25 -42.60
N GLU A 110 -6.68 -80.39 -43.67
CA GLU A 110 -5.53 -79.52 -43.97
C GLU A 110 -5.99 -78.06 -44.18
N SER A 111 -7.07 -77.84 -44.94
CA SER A 111 -7.63 -76.50 -45.11
C SER A 111 -8.20 -75.92 -43.81
N GLU A 112 -8.88 -76.72 -42.99
CA GLU A 112 -9.38 -76.29 -41.66
C GLU A 112 -8.21 -75.97 -40.71
N LEU A 113 -7.10 -76.72 -40.80
CA LEU A 113 -5.89 -76.49 -40.00
C LEU A 113 -5.18 -75.20 -40.45
N GLU A 114 -5.09 -74.95 -41.76
CA GLU A 114 -4.52 -73.72 -42.30
C GLU A 114 -5.36 -72.50 -41.86
N GLU A 115 -6.69 -72.54 -42.03
CA GLU A 115 -7.58 -71.46 -41.59
C GLU A 115 -7.48 -71.19 -40.08
N THR A 116 -7.43 -72.24 -39.26
CA THR A 116 -7.30 -72.08 -37.80
C THR A 116 -5.92 -71.58 -37.39
N SER A 117 -4.86 -71.94 -38.12
CA SER A 117 -3.51 -71.42 -37.90
C SER A 117 -3.41 -69.93 -38.25
N GLU A 118 -3.96 -69.51 -39.38
CA GLU A 118 -3.99 -68.10 -39.78
C GLU A 118 -4.77 -67.26 -38.76
N ARG A 119 -5.94 -67.75 -38.34
CA ARG A 119 -6.73 -67.08 -37.28
C ARG A 119 -5.98 -67.01 -35.96
N LEU A 120 -5.18 -68.02 -35.61
CA LEU A 120 -4.38 -68.02 -34.39
C LEU A 120 -3.24 -67.00 -34.48
N ASP A 121 -2.58 -66.90 -35.64
CA ASP A 121 -1.54 -65.90 -35.88
C ASP A 121 -2.12 -64.47 -35.85
N GLU A 122 -3.24 -64.23 -36.51
CA GLU A 122 -3.96 -62.95 -36.45
C GLU A 122 -4.27 -62.56 -35.00
N ARG A 123 -4.89 -63.47 -34.22
CA ARG A 123 -5.20 -63.20 -32.80
C ARG A 123 -3.95 -63.01 -31.96
N THR A 124 -2.86 -63.71 -32.26
CA THR A 124 -1.58 -63.53 -31.56
C THR A 124 -1.00 -62.14 -31.85
N THR A 125 -1.07 -61.67 -33.09
CA THR A 125 -0.65 -60.31 -33.44
C THR A 125 -1.53 -59.25 -32.78
N GLU A 126 -2.86 -59.41 -32.79
CA GLU A 126 -3.78 -58.50 -32.09
C GLU A 126 -3.53 -58.47 -30.58
N LEU A 127 -3.30 -59.62 -29.95
CA LEU A 127 -2.95 -59.70 -28.53
C LEU A 127 -1.63 -59.00 -28.24
N SER A 128 -0.63 -59.15 -29.10
CA SER A 128 0.65 -58.45 -28.94
C SER A 128 0.49 -56.93 -29.06
N GLN A 129 -0.29 -56.44 -30.04
CA GLN A 129 -0.54 -55.02 -30.24
C GLN A 129 -1.34 -54.42 -29.09
N THR A 130 -2.38 -55.11 -28.62
CA THR A 130 -3.19 -54.66 -27.47
C THR A 130 -2.37 -54.69 -26.18
N THR A 131 -1.45 -55.65 -26.01
CA THR A 131 -0.52 -55.67 -24.87
C THR A 131 0.42 -54.47 -24.89
N ILE A 132 1.02 -54.16 -26.05
CA ILE A 132 1.89 -52.98 -26.20
C ILE A 132 1.12 -51.68 -25.93
N ALA A 133 -0.09 -51.55 -26.46
CA ALA A 133 -0.95 -50.38 -26.20
C ALA A 133 -1.38 -50.28 -24.72
N LEU A 134 -1.64 -51.41 -24.07
CA LEU A 134 -1.94 -51.43 -22.64
C LEU A 134 -0.73 -51.02 -21.80
N GLU A 135 0.47 -51.46 -22.17
CA GLU A 135 1.70 -51.09 -21.48
C GLU A 135 2.04 -49.61 -21.67
N SER A 136 1.86 -49.07 -22.88
CA SER A 136 2.07 -47.64 -23.14
C SER A 136 1.09 -46.77 -22.35
N THR A 137 -0.20 -47.13 -22.32
CA THR A 137 -1.22 -46.40 -21.55
C THR A 137 -0.99 -46.51 -20.05
N ARG A 138 -0.49 -47.64 -19.53
CA ARG A 138 -0.06 -47.78 -18.14
C ARG A 138 1.11 -46.86 -17.80
N SER A 139 2.13 -46.81 -18.67
CA SER A 139 3.27 -45.89 -18.49
C SER A 139 2.84 -44.42 -18.50
N GLU A 140 1.94 -44.03 -19.42
CA GLU A 140 1.36 -42.70 -19.43
C GLU A 140 0.56 -42.38 -18.15
N LEU A 141 -0.21 -43.35 -17.64
CA LEU A 141 -0.95 -43.20 -16.40
C LEU A 141 -0.03 -43.03 -15.20
N GLU A 142 1.07 -43.81 -15.13
CA GLU A 142 2.08 -43.69 -14.09
C GLU A 142 2.77 -42.32 -14.13
N MET A 143 3.16 -41.84 -15.32
CA MET A 143 3.70 -40.49 -15.50
C MET A 143 2.71 -39.41 -15.04
N ARG A 144 1.41 -39.54 -15.39
CA ARG A 144 0.38 -38.59 -14.94
C ARG A 144 0.14 -38.66 -13.43
N SER A 145 0.16 -39.85 -12.84
CA SER A 145 -0.01 -40.03 -11.40
C SER A 145 1.14 -39.37 -10.62
N SER A 146 2.39 -39.58 -11.04
CA SER A 146 3.55 -38.94 -10.41
C SER A 146 3.58 -37.42 -10.63
N ALA A 147 3.05 -36.93 -11.77
CA ALA A 147 2.89 -35.49 -12.00
C ALA A 147 1.80 -34.88 -11.10
N LEU A 148 0.72 -35.62 -10.86
CA LEU A 148 -0.36 -35.22 -9.96
C LEU A 148 0.11 -35.18 -8.50
N GLU A 149 0.87 -36.19 -8.04
CA GLU A 149 1.47 -36.20 -6.71
C GLU A 149 2.44 -35.01 -6.50
N ARG A 150 3.25 -34.69 -7.52
CA ARG A 150 4.12 -33.52 -7.51
C ARG A 150 3.32 -32.21 -7.41
N ALA A 151 2.26 -32.06 -8.20
CA ALA A 151 1.40 -30.89 -8.15
C ALA A 151 0.67 -30.77 -6.80
N GLN A 152 0.23 -31.89 -6.21
CA GLN A 152 -0.37 -31.92 -4.87
C GLN A 152 0.63 -31.48 -3.80
N SER A 153 1.87 -31.99 -3.85
CA SER A 153 2.93 -31.60 -2.93
C SER A 153 3.27 -30.10 -3.05
N GLU A 154 3.26 -29.56 -4.26
CA GLU A 154 3.46 -28.12 -4.50
C GLU A 154 2.29 -27.29 -3.94
N ILE A 155 1.05 -27.75 -4.12
CA ILE A 155 -0.13 -27.09 -3.54
C ILE A 155 -0.08 -27.09 -2.01
N GLU A 156 0.32 -28.20 -1.38
CA GLU A 156 0.50 -28.27 0.07
C GLU A 156 1.58 -27.30 0.56
N LEU A 157 2.73 -27.25 -0.13
CA LEU A 157 3.80 -26.29 0.18
C LEU A 157 3.33 -24.84 0.04
N LEU A 158 2.65 -24.51 -1.06
CA LEU A 158 2.11 -23.16 -1.28
C LEU A 158 1.04 -22.81 -0.27
N SER A 159 0.19 -23.76 0.11
CA SER A 159 -0.82 -23.57 1.15
C SER A 159 -0.19 -23.33 2.51
N GLY A 160 0.89 -24.05 2.86
CA GLY A 160 1.72 -23.79 4.04
C GLY A 160 2.30 -22.37 4.02
N ARG A 161 2.95 -21.98 2.92
CA ARG A 161 3.49 -20.61 2.76
C ARG A 161 2.42 -19.52 2.87
N ILE A 162 1.21 -19.77 2.38
CA ILE A 162 0.08 -18.85 2.54
C ILE A 162 -0.37 -18.77 4.00
N ALA A 163 -0.38 -19.89 4.73
CA ALA A 163 -0.70 -19.89 6.16
C ALA A 163 0.35 -19.12 6.97
N ASP A 164 1.64 -19.36 6.72
CA ASP A 164 2.76 -18.63 7.35
C ASP A 164 2.66 -17.13 7.06
N ALA A 165 2.43 -16.75 5.79
CA ALA A 165 2.27 -15.35 5.41
C ALA A 165 1.04 -14.68 6.06
N ARG A 166 -0.04 -15.44 6.31
CA ARG A 166 -1.22 -14.93 7.03
C ARG A 166 -0.92 -14.72 8.51
N GLU A 167 -0.16 -15.61 9.14
CA GLU A 167 0.30 -15.44 10.52
C GLU A 167 1.18 -14.20 10.65
N ASP A 168 2.16 -14.03 9.75
CA ASP A 168 3.01 -12.84 9.64
C ASP A 168 2.20 -11.54 9.50
N ILE A 169 1.15 -11.56 8.66
CA ILE A 169 0.26 -10.40 8.47
C ILE A 169 -0.51 -10.12 9.77
N SER A 170 -1.07 -11.15 10.41
CA SER A 170 -1.79 -11.00 11.68
C SER A 170 -0.88 -10.46 12.80
N GLU A 171 0.37 -10.90 12.87
CA GLU A 171 1.35 -10.37 13.83
C GLU A 171 1.68 -8.89 13.53
N ARG A 172 1.88 -8.55 12.26
CA ARG A 172 2.12 -7.17 11.83
C ARG A 172 0.92 -6.26 12.12
N ASP A 173 -0.30 -6.73 11.89
CA ASP A 173 -1.53 -5.98 12.19
C ASP A 173 -1.67 -5.74 13.70
N ALA A 174 -1.44 -6.76 14.54
CA ALA A 174 -1.40 -6.59 15.99
C ALA A 174 -0.32 -5.58 16.42
N LYS A 175 0.83 -5.56 15.74
CA LYS A 175 1.88 -4.57 16.00
C LYS A 175 1.47 -3.16 15.57
N ILE A 176 0.80 -3.01 14.44
CA ILE A 176 0.27 -1.73 13.95
C ILE A 176 -0.77 -1.20 14.93
N ASP A 177 -1.70 -2.04 15.41
CA ASP A 177 -2.70 -1.67 16.40
C ASP A 177 -2.06 -1.21 17.72
N GLY A 178 -1.04 -1.93 18.20
CA GLY A 178 -0.28 -1.53 19.38
C GLY A 178 0.44 -0.18 19.20
N LEU A 179 1.05 0.05 18.02
CA LEU A 179 1.69 1.34 17.72
C LEU A 179 0.66 2.48 17.58
N ALA A 180 -0.51 2.20 16.99
CA ALA A 180 -1.60 3.16 16.88
C ALA A 180 -2.15 3.56 18.25
N ALA A 181 -2.31 2.60 19.16
CA ALA A 181 -2.70 2.84 20.56
C ALA A 181 -1.66 3.73 21.28
N ASN A 182 -0.37 3.38 21.20
CA ASN A 182 0.70 4.19 21.78
C ASN A 182 0.74 5.61 21.21
N LEU A 183 0.50 5.76 19.90
CA LEU A 183 0.46 7.08 19.26
C LEU A 183 -0.76 7.90 19.72
N ALA A 184 -1.90 7.25 19.94
CA ALA A 184 -3.09 7.89 20.51
C ALA A 184 -2.83 8.36 21.96
N GLU A 185 -2.18 7.52 22.78
CA GLU A 185 -1.78 7.86 24.14
C GLU A 185 -0.79 9.04 24.16
N LEU A 186 0.26 8.99 23.33
CA LEU A 186 1.22 10.10 23.21
C LEU A 186 0.56 11.40 22.73
N LYS A 187 -0.42 11.32 21.81
CA LYS A 187 -1.22 12.48 21.38
C LYS A 187 -2.07 13.04 22.53
N ALA A 188 -2.69 12.18 23.32
CA ALA A 188 -3.48 12.59 24.49
C ALA A 188 -2.59 13.26 25.54
N ALA A 189 -1.47 12.63 25.89
CA ALA A 189 -0.47 13.18 26.81
C ALA A 189 0.07 14.53 26.30
N ARG A 190 0.39 14.65 25.00
CA ARG A 190 0.78 15.93 24.40
C ARG A 190 -0.29 17.00 24.56
N LYS A 191 -1.57 16.68 24.35
CA LYS A 191 -2.69 17.62 24.50
C LYS A 191 -2.84 18.06 25.96
N GLU A 192 -2.71 17.13 26.90
CA GLU A 192 -2.74 17.42 28.33
C GLU A 192 -1.56 18.32 28.74
N PHE A 193 -0.33 17.99 28.36
CA PHE A 193 0.84 18.85 28.59
C PHE A 193 0.68 20.23 27.94
N GLN A 194 0.11 20.32 26.73
CA GLN A 194 -0.19 21.61 26.11
C GLN A 194 -1.22 22.42 26.90
N GLN A 195 -2.24 21.77 27.49
CA GLN A 195 -3.21 22.43 28.37
C GLN A 195 -2.54 22.90 29.68
N GLN A 196 -1.71 22.07 30.31
CA GLN A 196 -0.95 22.42 31.50
C GLN A 196 0.00 23.60 31.24
N VAL A 197 0.71 23.62 30.10
CA VAL A 197 1.56 24.76 29.71
C VAL A 197 0.72 26.03 29.50
N ARG A 198 -0.50 25.92 28.95
CA ARG A 198 -1.39 27.08 28.80
C ARG A 198 -1.90 27.59 30.14
N SER A 199 -2.29 26.71 31.07
CA SER A 199 -2.74 27.12 32.41
C SER A 199 -1.59 27.75 33.19
N LEU A 200 -0.42 27.12 33.24
CA LEU A 200 0.77 27.69 33.90
C LEU A 200 1.18 29.03 33.30
N ARG A 201 1.07 29.22 31.98
CA ARG A 201 1.31 30.53 31.36
C ARG A 201 0.27 31.58 31.74
N ALA A 202 -1.00 31.18 31.88
CA ALA A 202 -2.06 32.09 32.33
C ALA A 202 -1.84 32.47 33.80
N GLU A 203 -1.50 31.51 34.66
CA GLU A 203 -1.12 31.73 36.06
C GLU A 203 0.13 32.61 36.17
N ALA A 204 1.16 32.37 35.36
CA ALA A 204 2.36 33.21 35.31
C ALA A 204 2.05 34.65 34.86
N LYS A 205 1.14 34.83 33.91
CA LYS A 205 0.68 36.18 33.51
C LYS A 205 -0.11 36.86 34.62
N ALA A 206 -1.06 36.16 35.26
CA ALA A 206 -1.85 36.68 36.35
C ALA A 206 -0.97 37.08 37.55
N THR A 207 -0.02 36.22 37.93
CA THR A 207 0.96 36.53 38.99
C THR A 207 1.87 37.69 38.62
N ALA A 208 2.31 37.80 37.35
CA ALA A 208 3.07 38.96 36.88
C ALA A 208 2.25 40.26 36.88
N GLU A 209 0.96 40.21 36.55
CA GLU A 209 0.05 41.36 36.65
C GLU A 209 -0.21 41.76 38.11
N MET A 210 -0.40 40.80 39.00
CA MET A 210 -0.50 41.04 40.44
C MET A 210 0.78 41.68 40.98
N LEU A 211 1.95 41.16 40.60
CA LEU A 211 3.24 41.75 40.98
C LEU A 211 3.41 43.16 40.41
N ARG A 212 2.95 43.43 39.17
CA ARG A 212 2.94 44.80 38.61
C ARG A 212 2.00 45.72 39.38
N ALA A 213 0.83 45.23 39.77
CA ALA A 213 -0.12 46.01 40.57
C ALA A 213 0.45 46.31 41.96
N GLU A 214 1.08 45.35 42.62
CA GLU A 214 1.79 45.56 43.88
C GLU A 214 2.97 46.51 43.72
N ARG A 215 3.80 46.37 42.67
CA ARG A 215 4.89 47.32 42.38
C ARG A 215 4.37 48.74 42.12
N LYS A 216 3.25 48.89 41.41
CA LYS A 216 2.60 50.20 41.25
C LYS A 216 2.11 50.77 42.57
N LYS A 217 1.51 49.94 43.43
CA LYS A 217 1.11 50.36 44.78
C LYS A 217 2.33 50.79 45.60
N VAL A 218 3.41 50.03 45.55
CA VAL A 218 4.68 50.39 46.20
C VAL A 218 5.19 51.72 45.65
N ALA A 219 5.24 51.92 44.33
CA ALA A 219 5.66 53.18 43.72
C ALA A 219 4.78 54.37 44.14
N THR A 220 3.45 54.21 44.19
CA THR A 220 2.55 55.27 44.68
C THR A 220 2.71 55.52 46.18
N LEU A 221 3.10 54.51 46.96
CA LEU A 221 3.41 54.68 48.38
C LEU A 221 4.76 55.37 48.56
N GLU A 222 5.75 55.06 47.73
CA GLU A 222 7.04 55.75 47.67
C GLU A 222 6.86 57.22 47.27
N GLU A 223 6.07 57.53 46.25
CA GLU A 223 5.71 58.90 45.86
C GLU A 223 5.01 59.65 46.99
N ARG A 224 4.05 59.02 47.68
CA ARG A 224 3.41 59.61 48.88
C ARG A 224 4.41 59.82 50.02
N ILE A 225 5.38 58.93 50.19
CA ILE A 225 6.44 59.10 51.18
C ILE A 225 7.34 60.28 50.78
N GLU A 226 7.69 60.43 49.52
CA GLU A 226 8.44 61.58 49.02
C GLU A 226 7.65 62.88 49.19
N GLU A 227 6.36 62.89 48.87
CA GLU A 227 5.46 64.02 49.17
C GLU A 227 5.45 64.32 50.68
N PHE A 228 5.32 63.30 51.54
CA PHE A 228 5.40 63.51 52.99
C PHE A 228 6.77 64.01 53.44
N ILE A 229 7.87 63.62 52.79
CA ILE A 229 9.22 64.15 53.04
C ILE A 229 9.31 65.61 52.60
N HIS A 230 8.77 65.97 51.44
CA HIS A 230 8.72 67.36 50.96
C HIS A 230 7.86 68.23 51.87
N VAL A 231 6.66 67.79 52.23
CA VAL A 231 5.77 68.48 53.19
C VAL A 231 6.46 68.61 54.54
N LYS A 232 7.15 67.56 55.02
CA LYS A 232 7.94 67.61 56.25
C LYS A 232 9.07 68.64 56.14
N SER A 233 9.80 68.68 55.04
CA SER A 233 10.88 69.65 54.81
C SER A 233 10.34 71.08 54.70
N ASP A 234 9.20 71.28 54.06
CA ASP A 234 8.54 72.59 53.97
C ASP A 234 8.04 73.02 55.35
N LEU A 235 7.43 72.12 56.11
CA LEU A 235 7.04 72.36 57.50
C LEU A 235 8.26 72.69 58.35
N GLU A 236 9.35 71.92 58.26
CA GLU A 236 10.62 72.20 58.93
C GLU A 236 11.18 73.58 58.52
N ALA A 237 11.12 73.95 57.23
CA ALA A 237 11.52 75.28 56.78
C ALA A 237 10.59 76.38 57.28
N THR A 238 9.28 76.14 57.39
CA THR A 238 8.34 77.10 57.99
C THR A 238 8.53 77.23 59.50
N VAL A 239 8.86 76.13 60.18
CA VAL A 239 9.23 76.12 61.61
C VAL A 239 10.53 76.87 61.78
N GLU A 240 11.56 76.61 60.98
CA GLU A 240 12.83 77.34 61.02
C GLU A 240 12.62 78.84 60.71
N ARG A 241 11.74 79.19 59.77
CA ARG A 241 11.34 80.59 59.53
C ARG A 241 10.61 81.19 60.72
N ARG A 242 9.69 80.45 61.36
CA ARG A 242 8.97 80.87 62.57
C ARG A 242 9.92 81.01 63.75
N GLU A 243 10.90 80.13 63.91
CA GLU A 243 11.96 80.19 64.91
C GLU A 243 12.91 81.36 64.64
N LYS A 244 13.26 81.63 63.38
CA LYS A 244 13.99 82.85 63.00
C LYS A 244 13.17 84.12 63.22
N GLN A 245 11.85 84.08 63.04
CA GLN A 245 10.97 85.19 63.37
C GLN A 245 10.80 85.36 64.88
N LEU A 246 10.73 84.26 65.63
CA LEU A 246 10.69 84.23 67.08
C LEU A 246 11.99 84.78 67.66
N SER A 247 13.15 84.25 67.27
CA SER A 247 14.45 84.79 67.66
C SER A 247 14.62 86.25 67.25
N ARG A 248 14.19 86.67 66.06
CA ARG A 248 14.18 88.12 65.70
C ARG A 248 13.19 88.93 66.53
N SER A 249 12.06 88.35 66.94
CA SER A 249 11.10 89.03 67.82
C SER A 249 11.58 89.08 69.26
N GLU A 250 12.29 88.06 69.72
CA GLU A 250 12.99 88.01 71.01
C GLU A 250 14.17 88.96 71.02
N GLU A 251 14.92 89.07 69.91
CA GLU A 251 16.02 90.03 69.75
C GLU A 251 15.48 91.47 69.65
N ARG A 252 14.34 91.68 68.96
CA ARG A 252 13.62 92.96 68.99
C ARG A 252 13.04 93.26 70.37
N GLN A 253 12.57 92.26 71.11
CA GLN A 253 12.13 92.42 72.49
C GLN A 253 13.31 92.73 73.41
N ALA A 254 14.45 92.09 73.23
CA ALA A 254 15.67 92.37 73.99
C ALA A 254 16.23 93.78 73.70
N ILE A 255 16.16 94.22 72.44
CA ILE A 255 16.49 95.61 72.07
C ILE A 255 15.47 96.58 72.66
N ALA A 256 14.17 96.27 72.59
CA ALA A 256 13.13 97.10 73.20
C ALA A 256 13.22 97.14 74.74
N GLU A 257 13.59 96.04 75.40
CA GLU A 257 13.87 95.97 76.83
C GLU A 257 15.18 96.70 77.19
N GLY A 258 16.18 96.67 76.30
CA GLY A 258 17.40 97.45 76.40
C GLY A 258 17.12 98.95 76.31
N ASP A 259 16.34 99.37 75.32
CA ASP A 259 15.89 100.75 75.13
C ASP A 259 14.98 101.18 76.30
N LEU A 260 14.15 100.29 76.85
CA LEU A 260 13.34 100.56 78.04
C LEU A 260 14.23 100.76 79.27
N ARG A 261 15.25 99.92 79.46
CA ARG A 261 16.25 100.07 80.54
C ARG A 261 17.04 101.37 80.40
N GLU A 262 17.45 101.72 79.19
CA GLU A 262 18.16 102.97 78.93
C GLU A 262 17.24 104.18 79.15
N MET A 263 15.95 104.06 78.84
CA MET A 263 14.93 105.08 79.14
C MET A 263 14.63 105.17 80.64
N GLU A 264 14.66 104.06 81.38
CA GLU A 264 14.53 104.01 82.84
C GLU A 264 15.75 104.61 83.54
N GLU A 265 16.97 104.33 83.07
CA GLU A 265 18.20 104.96 83.57
C GLU A 265 18.21 106.47 83.27
N ARG A 266 17.74 106.89 82.08
CA ARG A 266 17.55 108.31 81.74
C ARG A 266 16.47 108.97 82.60
N MET A 267 15.37 108.28 82.89
CA MET A 267 14.34 108.75 83.82
C MET A 267 14.87 108.91 85.25
N GLN A 268 15.67 107.96 85.74
CA GLN A 268 16.29 108.05 87.06
C GLN A 268 17.36 109.15 87.13
N ALA A 269 18.11 109.38 86.05
CA ALA A 269 19.05 110.50 85.95
C ALA A 269 18.32 111.85 85.99
N ILE A 270 17.21 111.98 85.26
CA ILE A 270 16.36 113.19 85.25
C ILE A 270 15.66 113.41 86.59
N GLU A 271 15.25 112.35 87.30
CA GLU A 271 14.68 112.46 88.65
C GLU A 271 15.71 112.87 89.70
N ASN A 272 16.97 112.45 89.57
CA ASN A 272 18.06 112.87 90.45
C ASN A 272 18.47 114.33 90.19
N GLU A 273 18.52 114.77 88.93
CA GLU A 273 18.71 116.19 88.57
C GLU A 273 17.55 117.07 89.08
N ARG A 274 16.30 116.56 89.08
CA ARG A 274 15.16 117.26 89.70
C ARG A 274 15.29 117.40 91.21
N ARG A 275 15.82 116.40 91.91
CA ARG A 275 16.01 116.42 93.37
C ARG A 275 17.12 117.37 93.81
N ASP A 276 18.15 117.56 93.00
CA ASP A 276 19.25 118.48 93.32
C ASP A 276 18.85 119.94 93.03
N LEU A 277 18.03 120.20 92.00
CA LEU A 277 17.44 121.52 91.73
C LEU A 277 16.32 121.92 92.73
N GLU A 278 15.61 120.95 93.32
CA GLU A 278 14.62 121.22 94.39
C GLU A 278 15.29 121.59 95.73
N LYS A 279 16.54 121.15 95.98
CA LYS A 279 17.32 121.58 97.16
C LYS A 279 17.90 122.98 96.98
N GLU A 280 18.25 123.37 95.74
CA GLU A 280 18.77 124.71 95.41
C GLU A 280 17.66 125.80 95.41
N ALA A 281 16.40 125.41 95.21
CA ALA A 281 15.22 126.29 95.34
C ALA A 281 14.77 126.53 96.81
N GLY A 282 15.17 125.66 97.75
CA GLY A 282 14.89 125.81 99.18
C GLY A 282 15.68 126.94 99.87
N ASP A 283 16.92 127.19 99.42
CA ASP A 283 17.83 128.17 100.03
C ASP A 283 17.63 129.62 99.53
N MET A 284 17.00 129.83 98.37
CA MET A 284 16.58 131.17 97.89
C MET A 284 15.24 131.65 98.48
N THR A 285 14.47 130.76 99.12
CA THR A 285 13.14 131.06 99.69
C THR A 285 13.20 131.58 101.15
N LEU A 286 14.37 131.55 101.79
CA LEU A 286 14.62 132.13 103.13
C LEU A 286 15.37 133.48 103.13
N HIS A 287 15.79 133.99 101.96
CA HIS A 287 16.50 135.28 101.83
C HIS A 287 15.64 136.45 101.30
N ILE A 288 14.45 136.19 100.73
CA ILE A 288 13.53 137.24 100.24
C ILE A 288 12.45 137.60 101.29
N ASN A 289 12.33 136.84 102.38
CA ASN A 289 11.39 137.12 103.47
C ASN A 289 11.98 138.02 104.59
N SER A 290 13.15 138.63 104.39
CA SER A 290 13.77 139.59 105.33
C SER A 290 14.18 140.94 104.71
N LEU A 291 13.77 141.24 103.48
CA LEU A 291 13.86 142.59 102.92
C LEU A 291 12.52 142.93 102.25
N MET A 292 11.52 143.23 103.08
CA MET A 292 11.16 144.64 103.34
C MET A 292 10.37 145.19 102.15
N SER A 293 9.05 145.10 102.19
CA SER A 293 8.23 146.13 102.85
C SER A 293 8.58 147.55 102.40
N VAL A 294 8.29 147.90 101.14
CA VAL A 294 7.87 149.25 100.73
C VAL A 294 7.07 149.09 99.43
N ILE A 295 5.73 149.21 99.54
CA ILE A 295 4.77 149.67 98.50
C ILE A 295 4.65 148.76 97.26
N GLY A 296 3.52 148.17 96.88
CA GLY A 296 2.11 148.49 97.10
C GLY A 296 1.41 148.33 95.74
N ASP A 297 0.29 147.57 95.71
CA ASP A 297 -0.83 147.49 94.74
C ASP A 297 -0.55 147.68 93.22
N ASP A 298 -1.17 146.94 92.29
CA ASP A 298 -2.57 146.52 92.25
C ASP A 298 -2.80 145.40 91.20
N ASP A 299 -3.98 144.81 91.30
CA ASP A 299 -4.52 143.55 90.77
C ASP A 299 -4.98 143.61 89.27
N PRO A 300 -5.73 142.63 88.69
CA PRO A 300 -5.36 141.94 87.45
C PRO A 300 -6.42 142.04 86.31
N GLU A 301 -6.29 141.16 85.31
CA GLU A 301 -7.32 140.78 84.32
C GLU A 301 -7.69 141.78 83.21
N ARG A 302 -7.00 141.65 82.08
CA ARG A 302 -7.57 141.46 80.72
C ARG A 302 -6.42 141.50 79.71
N PHE A 303 -6.18 140.40 79.02
CA PHE A 303 -6.01 140.33 77.55
C PHE A 303 -5.69 138.88 77.12
N LEU A 304 -6.53 137.95 77.61
CA LEU A 304 -6.86 136.64 77.01
C LEU A 304 -7.52 136.80 75.62
N ALA A 305 -6.97 137.67 74.77
CA ALA A 305 -7.46 138.00 73.43
C ALA A 305 -6.34 138.02 72.37
N ALA A 306 -5.08 137.75 72.74
CA ALA A 306 -3.99 137.56 71.78
C ALA A 306 -3.78 136.09 71.39
N ALA A 307 -4.25 135.13 72.21
CA ALA A 307 -4.04 133.68 72.02
C ALA A 307 -4.98 133.01 71.01
N ARG A 308 -5.72 133.77 70.19
CA ARG A 308 -6.53 133.25 69.07
C ARG A 308 -5.96 133.54 67.68
N LYS A 309 -4.91 134.37 67.58
CA LYS A 309 -4.32 134.75 66.29
C LYS A 309 -3.23 133.77 65.81
N ASP A 310 -2.66 132.97 66.71
CA ASP A 310 -1.61 132.00 66.38
C ASP A 310 -2.14 130.61 65.96
N ALA A 311 -3.44 130.36 66.11
CA ALA A 311 -4.07 129.08 65.73
C ALA A 311 -4.52 129.02 64.24
N GLU A 312 -4.66 130.15 63.55
CA GLU A 312 -5.06 130.19 62.13
C GLU A 312 -3.86 130.17 61.16
N ALA A 313 -2.65 130.48 61.63
CA ALA A 313 -1.43 130.42 60.84
C ALA A 313 -0.90 128.98 60.61
N GLN A 314 -1.22 128.03 61.51
CA GLN A 314 -0.78 126.63 61.40
C GLN A 314 -1.72 125.76 60.54
N ALA A 315 -2.90 126.27 60.17
CA ALA A 315 -3.88 125.52 59.36
C ALA A 315 -3.59 125.57 57.85
N SER A 316 -2.87 126.59 57.35
CA SER A 316 -2.52 126.73 55.93
C SER A 316 -1.30 125.88 55.52
N GLU A 317 -0.43 125.52 56.46
CA GLU A 317 0.75 124.69 56.20
C GLU A 317 0.38 123.19 55.99
N ILE A 318 -0.66 122.71 56.69
CA ILE A 318 -1.17 121.33 56.58
C ILE A 318 -1.89 121.05 55.24
N ALA A 319 -2.34 122.09 54.53
CA ALA A 319 -2.95 121.93 53.20
C ALA A 319 -1.90 121.68 52.10
N THR A 320 -0.74 122.34 52.17
CA THR A 320 0.34 122.23 51.17
C THR A 320 1.05 120.86 51.21
N LEU A 321 1.21 120.27 52.41
CA LEU A 321 1.81 118.94 52.58
C LEU A 321 0.91 117.78 52.11
N ARG A 322 -0.40 118.01 51.91
CA ARG A 322 -1.32 116.99 51.40
C ARG A 322 -1.24 116.82 49.88
N GLU A 323 -0.88 117.86 49.13
CA GLU A 323 -0.69 117.80 47.68
C GLU A 323 0.62 117.10 47.28
N GLU A 324 1.68 117.19 48.10
CA GLU A 324 2.94 116.46 47.88
C GLU A 324 2.78 114.93 48.04
N ARG A 325 1.90 114.50 48.95
CA ARG A 325 1.60 113.08 49.20
C ARG A 325 0.85 112.42 48.04
N ASP A 326 0.04 113.15 47.28
CA ASP A 326 -0.68 112.61 46.12
C ASP A 326 0.21 112.52 44.87
N ARG A 327 1.25 113.35 44.77
CA ARG A 327 2.27 113.27 43.70
C ARG A 327 3.13 112.01 43.80
N LEU A 328 3.55 111.64 45.02
CA LEU A 328 4.39 110.45 45.27
C LEU A 328 3.65 109.12 45.05
N ASN A 329 2.32 109.09 45.14
CA ASN A 329 1.52 107.89 44.87
C ASN A 329 1.38 107.56 43.36
N LEU A 330 1.63 108.52 42.47
CA LEU A 330 1.55 108.31 41.02
C LEU A 330 2.84 107.67 40.44
N GLU A 331 3.99 107.93 41.05
CA GLU A 331 5.28 107.34 40.64
C GLU A 331 5.40 105.87 41.05
N LEU A 332 4.76 105.46 42.15
CA LEU A 332 4.75 104.08 42.63
C LEU A 332 3.96 103.10 41.72
N LYS A 333 3.08 103.62 40.85
CA LYS A 333 2.31 102.82 39.87
C LYS A 333 3.06 102.55 38.56
N ARG A 334 4.10 103.32 38.21
CA ARG A 334 4.89 103.11 36.98
C ARG A 334 5.97 102.02 37.12
N VAL A 335 6.36 101.65 38.34
CA VAL A 335 7.45 100.69 38.60
C VAL A 335 6.97 99.23 38.65
N LYS A 336 5.66 98.96 38.57
CA LYS A 336 5.07 97.61 38.79
C LYS A 336 4.68 96.83 37.51
N SER A 337 5.02 97.26 36.29
CA SER A 337 4.50 96.64 35.05
C SER A 337 5.53 96.11 34.02
N GLU A 338 6.71 95.63 34.42
CA GLU A 338 7.62 94.93 33.49
C GLU A 338 8.32 93.71 34.12
N LYS A 339 7.89 92.49 33.74
CA LYS A 339 8.79 91.37 33.34
C LYS A 339 8.06 90.06 32.93
N GLN A 340 8.53 89.51 31.80
CA GLN A 340 8.52 88.12 31.22
C GLN A 340 7.55 87.77 30.07
N PRO A 341 7.89 86.79 29.17
CA PRO A 341 9.20 86.32 28.63
C PRO A 341 9.22 86.01 27.09
N ASP A 342 10.39 85.54 26.60
CA ASP A 342 10.91 85.52 25.19
C ASP A 342 11.22 84.09 24.62
N ALA A 343 11.56 84.04 23.33
CA ALA A 343 11.58 82.98 22.32
C ALA A 343 12.75 81.96 22.32
N GLY A 344 12.67 80.86 23.11
CA GLY A 344 13.64 79.74 23.10
C GLY A 344 13.13 78.40 22.53
N ASP A 345 11.84 78.28 22.24
CA ASP A 345 11.16 76.97 22.15
C ASP A 345 11.07 76.40 20.71
N ALA A 346 11.42 77.18 19.68
CA ALA A 346 11.35 76.76 18.28
C ALA A 346 12.57 75.92 17.82
N VAL A 347 13.78 76.28 18.26
CA VAL A 347 15.04 75.68 17.79
C VAL A 347 15.28 74.28 18.37
N LEU A 348 14.76 74.00 19.57
CA LEU A 348 14.84 72.69 20.22
C LEU A 348 13.88 71.67 19.58
N ARG A 349 12.68 72.10 19.15
CA ARG A 349 11.73 71.24 18.43
C ARG A 349 12.32 70.75 17.10
N GLU A 350 12.99 71.62 16.35
CA GLU A 350 13.52 71.26 15.03
C GLU A 350 14.64 70.20 15.09
N LYS A 351 15.56 70.31 16.06
CA LYS A 351 16.63 69.32 16.27
C LYS A 351 16.10 67.96 16.73
N LEU A 352 15.04 67.94 17.53
CA LEU A 352 14.43 66.71 18.04
C LEU A 352 13.69 65.95 16.93
N HIS A 353 13.03 66.66 16.02
CA HIS A 353 12.40 66.06 14.84
C HIS A 353 13.41 65.48 13.84
N GLN A 354 14.58 66.11 13.68
CA GLN A 354 15.62 65.60 12.79
C GLN A 354 16.26 64.30 13.32
N LEU A 355 16.52 64.22 14.63
CA LEU A 355 17.05 63.01 15.26
C LEU A 355 16.04 61.84 15.24
N ALA A 356 14.74 62.14 15.42
CA ALA A 356 13.69 61.13 15.34
C ALA A 356 13.53 60.53 13.93
N ALA A 357 13.68 61.35 12.87
CA ALA A 357 13.59 60.86 11.49
C ALA A 357 14.75 59.91 11.12
N GLU A 358 15.96 60.19 11.60
CA GLU A 358 17.16 59.38 11.30
C GLU A 358 17.11 58.00 11.97
N VAL A 359 16.64 57.93 13.22
CA VAL A 359 16.47 56.66 13.95
C VAL A 359 15.40 55.77 13.31
N VAL A 360 14.28 56.34 12.88
CA VAL A 360 13.21 55.59 12.22
C VAL A 360 13.64 55.10 10.84
N ALA A 361 14.39 55.91 10.08
CA ALA A 361 14.97 55.49 8.80
C ALA A 361 16.00 54.34 8.96
N MET A 362 16.80 54.36 10.03
CA MET A 362 17.73 53.28 10.36
C MET A 362 16.99 51.99 10.74
N ALA A 363 15.92 52.08 11.53
CA ALA A 363 15.08 50.93 11.90
C ALA A 363 14.40 50.29 10.68
N ALA A 364 13.82 51.11 9.79
CA ALA A 364 13.21 50.63 8.54
C ALA A 364 14.22 49.87 7.64
N ARG A 365 15.48 50.33 7.60
CA ARG A 365 16.55 49.69 6.82
C ARG A 365 17.01 48.34 7.41
N ILE A 366 16.95 48.18 8.74
CA ILE A 366 17.32 46.93 9.42
C ILE A 366 16.19 45.89 9.32
N GLU A 367 14.93 46.32 9.35
CA GLU A 367 13.76 45.42 9.34
C GLU A 367 13.39 44.88 7.95
N GLY A 368 13.80 45.56 6.86
CA GLY A 368 13.57 45.10 5.48
C GLY A 368 12.10 45.20 5.00
N PRO A 369 11.77 44.71 3.78
CA PRO A 369 10.53 45.02 3.04
C PRO A 369 9.24 44.39 3.61
N LYS A 370 9.24 43.98 4.88
CA LYS A 370 8.06 43.50 5.63
C LYS A 370 7.86 44.27 6.94
N SER A 371 8.50 45.42 7.12
CA SER A 371 8.31 46.25 8.31
C SER A 371 6.92 46.91 8.32
N PRO A 372 6.21 46.91 9.47
CA PRO A 372 4.97 47.68 9.66
C PRO A 372 5.14 49.18 9.38
N ILE A 373 6.36 49.70 9.39
CA ILE A 373 6.67 51.13 9.23
C ILE A 373 6.42 51.60 7.79
N GLU A 374 6.76 50.80 6.78
CA GLU A 374 6.44 51.11 5.37
C GLU A 374 4.92 51.18 5.15
N SER A 375 4.16 50.27 5.76
CA SER A 375 2.69 50.26 5.66
C SER A 375 2.00 51.47 6.29
N ILE A 376 2.67 52.17 7.22
CA ILE A 376 2.19 53.40 7.85
C ILE A 376 2.61 54.62 7.00
N LEU A 377 3.80 54.59 6.41
CA LEU A 377 4.29 55.65 5.51
C LEU A 377 3.53 55.70 4.17
N GLU A 378 3.05 54.56 3.66
CA GLU A 378 2.19 54.46 2.48
C GLU A 378 0.73 54.87 2.72
N LYS A 379 0.28 54.88 3.99
CA LYS A 379 -1.10 55.23 4.37
C LYS A 379 -1.32 56.72 4.61
N ASP A 380 -0.24 57.50 4.65
CA ASP A 380 -0.28 58.93 4.96
C ASP A 380 -0.21 59.75 3.66
N ASP A 381 -1.37 59.88 3.02
CA ASP A 381 -1.60 60.79 1.89
C ASP A 381 -1.73 62.22 2.42
N GLY A 382 -0.75 63.05 2.05
CA GLY A 382 -0.46 64.34 2.66
C GLY A 382 -1.62 65.33 2.75
N SER A 383 -1.70 65.99 3.90
CA SER A 383 -2.51 67.20 4.09
C SER A 383 -1.59 68.37 4.44
N PRO A 384 -1.42 69.38 3.57
CA PRO A 384 -0.50 70.49 3.80
C PRO A 384 -1.23 71.62 4.52
N ALA A 385 -1.02 71.75 5.82
CA ALA A 385 -1.47 72.92 6.57
C ALA A 385 -0.58 73.16 7.79
N THR A 386 0.68 73.47 7.55
CA THR A 386 1.56 74.36 8.34
C THR A 386 2.96 74.30 7.74
N ASP A 387 3.65 75.43 7.71
CA ASP A 387 4.88 75.73 6.96
C ASP A 387 6.14 75.02 7.51
N VAL A 388 5.98 73.77 7.98
CA VAL A 388 7.00 72.95 8.63
C VAL A 388 6.96 71.55 8.04
N VAL A 389 8.02 71.15 7.34
CA VAL A 389 8.16 69.85 6.65
C VAL A 389 7.83 68.69 7.59
N SER A 390 6.84 67.88 7.23
CA SER A 390 6.36 66.74 8.04
C SER A 390 7.44 65.66 8.20
N LEU A 391 7.47 65.01 9.37
CA LEU A 391 8.42 63.94 9.71
C LEU A 391 8.39 62.79 8.69
N ALA A 392 7.20 62.43 8.19
CA ALA A 392 7.01 61.39 7.18
C ALA A 392 7.66 61.76 5.83
N GLU A 393 7.60 63.04 5.45
CA GLU A 393 8.19 63.55 4.21
C GLU A 393 9.72 63.56 4.29
N ARG A 394 10.28 63.95 5.45
CA ARG A 394 11.73 63.86 5.75
C ARG A 394 12.26 62.42 5.73
N ILE A 395 11.48 61.45 6.20
CA ILE A 395 11.85 60.01 6.14
C ILE A 395 11.88 59.52 4.68
N ARG A 396 10.90 59.91 3.85
CA ARG A 396 10.89 59.55 2.41
C ARG A 396 12.07 60.18 1.65
N GLU A 397 12.44 61.43 1.93
CA GLU A 397 13.61 62.06 1.31
C GLU A 397 14.92 61.35 1.66
N LEU A 398 15.08 60.92 2.91
CA LEU A 398 16.25 60.16 3.37
C LEU A 398 16.32 58.77 2.72
N GLN A 399 15.19 58.06 2.57
CA GLN A 399 15.16 56.78 1.86
C GLN A 399 15.49 56.94 0.37
N ARG A 400 14.99 58.00 -0.30
CA ARG A 400 15.34 58.29 -1.70
C ARG A 400 16.83 58.57 -1.86
N LYS A 401 17.43 59.41 -1.01
CA LYS A 401 18.88 59.69 -1.05
C LYS A 401 19.73 58.43 -0.80
N ALA A 402 19.29 57.53 0.08
CA ALA A 402 19.97 56.27 0.33
C ALA A 402 19.88 55.29 -0.87
N ALA A 403 18.74 55.25 -1.58
CA ALA A 403 18.55 54.42 -2.77
C ALA A 403 19.40 54.89 -3.97
N THR A 404 19.62 56.20 -4.12
CA THR A 404 20.48 56.76 -5.17
C THR A 404 21.98 56.53 -4.91
N GLN A 405 22.41 56.30 -3.65
CA GLN A 405 23.79 55.98 -3.28
C GLN A 405 24.14 54.48 -3.35
N GLN A 406 23.16 53.59 -3.55
CA GLN A 406 23.37 52.15 -3.75
C GLN A 406 23.33 51.74 -5.24
N SER A 407 23.03 52.66 -6.15
CA SER A 407 22.94 52.43 -7.61
C SER A 407 23.99 53.19 -8.44
N ALA A 408 24.99 53.78 -7.78
CA ALA A 408 26.25 54.26 -8.34
C ALA A 408 27.40 53.59 -7.58
#